data_AF-A0A7I7NQ72-F1
#
_entry.id   AF-A0A7I7NQ72-F1
#
_cell.length_a   1.000
_cell.length_b   1.000
_cell.length_c   1.000
_cell.angle_alpha   90.00
_cell.angle_beta   90.00
_cell.angle_gamma   90.00
#
_symmetry.space_group_name_H-M   'P 1'
#
loop_
_entity.id
_entity.type
_entity.pdbx_description
1 polymer ?
#
loop_
_entity_poly.entity_id
_entity_poly.type
_entity_poly.pdbx_seq_one_letter_code
_entity_poly.pdbx_strand_id
1 'polypeptide(L)'
;MLSVTLLITSCIKPNTFDPYANPGRDELDRLQKIVNQRPDLETVQQQLANLDATIRATIAKYSPQTQFSSLKLGHPPGGCKDPFSRTIGEQEESDLFFGEPAPTQGQWLQIVSELAPVFKAAGFRLNNSAGGDPPLPLGSSNDSQIRDDGTLIDLVNGENGSPLNYSFDTGCHLPAAWRTAPPPLDMRPPNDPDVHYPYLYGSPGGRTRDAY
;
A
#
# COMPACT_ATOMS: atom_id res chain seq x y z
N MET A 1 48.17 -17.63 33.06
CA MET A 1 47.11 -16.62 32.98
C MET A 1 46.31 -16.89 31.73
N LEU A 2 45.00 -17.14 31.87
CA LEU A 2 44.09 -17.52 30.79
C LEU A 2 43.82 -16.33 29.87
N SER A 3 44.02 -16.54 28.56
CA SER A 3 43.63 -15.61 27.52
C SER A 3 42.11 -15.64 27.31
N VAL A 4 41.54 -14.45 27.23
CA VAL A 4 40.13 -14.14 26.97
C VAL A 4 39.76 -14.53 25.54
N THR A 5 38.58 -15.13 25.34
CA THR A 5 37.89 -15.10 24.06
C THR A 5 36.40 -14.88 24.32
N LEU A 6 35.99 -13.62 24.37
CA LEU A 6 34.59 -13.23 24.26
C LEU A 6 34.15 -13.47 22.81
N LEU A 7 33.37 -14.53 22.60
CA LEU A 7 32.61 -14.72 21.36
C LEU A 7 31.38 -13.81 21.41
N ILE A 8 31.53 -12.60 20.88
CA ILE A 8 30.40 -11.70 20.63
C ILE A 8 29.81 -12.10 19.27
N THR A 9 28.99 -13.15 19.24
CA THR A 9 28.15 -13.42 18.06
C THR A 9 26.95 -12.47 18.11
N SER A 10 27.18 -11.20 17.75
CA SER A 10 26.06 -10.32 17.40
C SER A 10 25.38 -10.90 16.17
N CYS A 11 24.10 -11.25 16.31
CA CYS A 11 23.20 -11.60 15.21
C CYS A 11 23.02 -10.38 14.30
N ILE A 12 24.00 -10.13 13.45
CA ILE A 12 23.88 -9.11 12.41
C ILE A 12 22.93 -9.69 11.36
N LYS A 13 21.74 -9.11 11.23
CA LYS A 13 20.78 -9.54 10.22
C LYS A 13 21.41 -9.35 8.83
N PRO A 14 21.19 -10.25 7.86
CA PRO A 14 21.78 -10.14 6.51
C PRO A 14 21.53 -8.79 5.84
N ASN A 15 20.35 -8.21 6.09
CA ASN A 15 19.95 -6.89 5.58
C ASN A 15 20.63 -5.70 6.27
N THR A 16 21.52 -5.92 7.24
CA THR A 16 22.27 -4.84 7.91
C THR A 16 23.39 -4.28 7.02
N PHE A 17 23.93 -5.09 6.10
CA PHE A 17 25.04 -4.68 5.22
C PHE A 17 24.66 -4.68 3.73
N ASP A 18 23.60 -5.38 3.36
CA ASP A 18 23.05 -5.35 2.01
C ASP A 18 21.53 -5.12 2.09
N PRO A 19 21.01 -3.93 1.78
CA PRO A 19 19.58 -3.65 1.82
C PRO A 19 18.79 -4.48 0.78
N TYR A 20 19.47 -5.14 -0.16
CA TYR A 20 18.90 -6.04 -1.15
C TYR A 20 19.05 -7.53 -0.78
N ALA A 21 19.62 -7.84 0.39
CA ALA A 21 19.68 -9.21 0.85
C ALA A 21 18.27 -9.78 1.06
N ASN A 22 18.05 -11.00 0.56
CA ASN A 22 16.79 -11.70 0.73
C ASN A 22 16.39 -11.78 2.21
N PRO A 23 15.11 -11.50 2.54
CA PRO A 23 14.65 -11.59 3.91
C PRO A 23 14.72 -13.03 4.42
N GLY A 24 15.29 -13.21 5.61
CA GLY A 24 15.25 -14.50 6.31
C GLY A 24 13.83 -14.86 6.75
N ARG A 25 13.62 -16.13 7.13
CA ARG A 25 12.33 -16.68 7.55
C ARG A 25 11.60 -15.83 8.57
N ASP A 26 12.28 -15.38 9.62
CA ASP A 26 11.64 -14.63 10.70
C ASP A 26 11.09 -13.27 10.23
N GLU A 27 11.75 -12.66 9.25
CA GLU A 27 11.28 -11.42 8.63
C GLU A 27 10.08 -11.69 7.71
N LEU A 28 10.11 -12.77 6.95
CA LEU A 28 8.97 -13.20 6.13
C LEU A 28 7.73 -13.52 6.99
N ASP A 29 7.91 -14.17 8.14
CA ASP A 29 6.83 -14.43 9.08
C ASP A 29 6.30 -13.15 9.72
N ARG A 30 7.17 -12.19 10.02
CA ARG A 30 6.78 -10.86 10.51
C ARG A 30 5.94 -10.11 9.48
N LEU A 31 6.38 -10.10 8.22
CA LEU A 31 5.66 -9.46 7.12
C LEU A 31 4.32 -10.14 6.86
N GLN A 32 4.28 -11.48 6.86
CA GLN A 32 3.03 -12.20 6.76
C GLN A 32 2.11 -11.77 7.90
N LYS A 33 2.54 -11.83 9.17
CA LYS A 33 1.75 -11.41 10.35
C LYS A 33 1.07 -10.05 10.18
N ILE A 34 1.77 -9.08 9.61
CA ILE A 34 1.22 -7.75 9.30
C ILE A 34 0.05 -7.87 8.32
N VAL A 35 0.23 -8.53 7.18
CA VAL A 35 -0.81 -8.66 6.13
C VAL A 35 -2.11 -9.21 6.70
N ASN A 36 -2.03 -10.09 7.68
CA ASN A 36 -3.22 -10.77 8.20
C ASN A 36 -3.94 -10.00 9.31
N GLN A 37 -3.24 -9.10 9.97
CA GLN A 37 -3.83 -8.20 10.95
C GLN A 37 -4.59 -7.06 10.24
N ARG A 38 -4.32 -6.84 8.95
CA ARG A 38 -5.03 -5.87 8.13
C ARG A 38 -6.48 -6.32 7.85
N PRO A 39 -7.36 -5.38 7.49
CA PRO A 39 -8.68 -5.71 6.95
C PRO A 39 -8.60 -6.61 5.72
N ASP A 40 -9.73 -7.24 5.36
CA ASP A 40 -9.83 -8.02 4.13
C ASP A 40 -9.73 -7.12 2.89
N LEU A 41 -9.17 -7.66 1.82
CA LEU A 41 -8.97 -6.94 0.57
C LEU A 41 -10.28 -6.32 0.07
N GLU A 42 -11.36 -7.10 0.07
CA GLU A 42 -12.67 -6.67 -0.41
C GLU A 42 -13.24 -5.51 0.41
N THR A 43 -12.92 -5.46 1.71
CA THR A 43 -13.31 -4.33 2.58
C THR A 43 -12.57 -3.05 2.16
N VAL A 44 -11.27 -3.15 1.87
CA VAL A 44 -10.46 -2.01 1.44
C VAL A 44 -10.87 -1.53 0.05
N GLN A 45 -11.10 -2.45 -0.89
CA GLN A 45 -11.61 -2.14 -2.23
C GLN A 45 -12.92 -1.36 -2.15
N GLN A 46 -13.87 -1.80 -1.31
CA GLN A 46 -15.14 -1.11 -1.14
C GLN A 46 -14.97 0.30 -0.53
N GLN A 47 -14.06 0.46 0.42
CA GLN A 47 -13.76 1.78 1.00
C GLN A 47 -13.14 2.73 -0.04
N LEU A 48 -12.20 2.23 -0.85
CA LEU A 48 -11.58 3.02 -1.91
C LEU A 48 -12.55 3.40 -3.01
N ALA A 49 -13.48 2.50 -3.40
CA ALA A 49 -14.53 2.83 -4.34
C ALA A 49 -15.44 3.98 -3.85
N ASN A 50 -15.75 3.99 -2.54
CA ASN A 50 -16.52 5.08 -1.93
C ASN A 50 -15.71 6.40 -1.88
N LEU A 51 -14.40 6.31 -1.61
CA LEU A 51 -13.50 7.47 -1.64
C LEU A 51 -13.33 8.02 -3.05
N ASP A 52 -13.20 7.18 -4.08
CA ASP A 52 -13.17 7.59 -5.49
C ASP A 52 -14.42 8.40 -5.86
N ALA A 53 -15.60 7.87 -5.53
CA ALA A 53 -16.85 8.59 -5.77
C ALA A 53 -16.88 9.95 -5.06
N THR A 54 -16.36 10.03 -3.84
CA THR A 54 -16.29 11.28 -3.06
C THR A 54 -15.30 12.27 -3.70
N ILE A 55 -14.10 11.83 -4.05
CA ILE A 55 -13.07 12.65 -4.72
C ILE A 55 -13.64 13.24 -6.02
N ARG A 56 -14.22 12.41 -6.88
CA ARG A 56 -14.82 12.85 -8.15
C ARG A 56 -15.97 13.84 -7.92
N ALA A 57 -16.83 13.59 -6.94
CA ALA A 57 -17.94 14.48 -6.62
C ALA A 57 -17.45 15.85 -6.11
N THR A 58 -16.44 15.88 -5.23
CA THR A 58 -15.85 17.12 -4.72
C THR A 58 -15.12 17.88 -5.83
N ILE A 59 -14.39 17.21 -6.72
CA ILE A 59 -13.76 17.84 -7.88
C ILE A 59 -14.82 18.42 -8.81
N ALA A 60 -15.88 17.67 -9.14
CA ALA A 60 -16.98 18.17 -9.99
C ALA A 60 -17.72 19.36 -9.38
N LYS A 61 -17.84 19.41 -8.04
CA LYS A 61 -18.47 20.52 -7.31
C LYS A 61 -17.68 21.83 -7.45
N TYR A 62 -16.35 21.79 -7.32
CA TYR A 62 -15.51 22.99 -7.32
C TYR A 62 -14.87 23.31 -8.67
N SER A 63 -14.72 22.30 -9.52
CA SER A 63 -14.11 22.38 -10.85
C SER A 63 -14.96 21.60 -11.87
N PRO A 64 -16.20 22.05 -12.14
CA PRO A 64 -17.14 21.34 -13.03
C PRO A 64 -16.66 21.22 -14.48
N GLN A 65 -15.68 22.03 -14.88
CA GLN A 65 -15.06 21.96 -16.20
C GLN A 65 -14.06 20.81 -16.34
N THR A 66 -13.55 20.25 -15.23
CA THR A 66 -12.58 19.15 -15.24
C THR A 66 -13.25 17.86 -15.70
N GLN A 67 -12.75 17.30 -16.79
CA GLN A 67 -13.21 16.02 -17.35
C GLN A 67 -12.18 14.94 -17.05
N PHE A 68 -12.67 13.77 -16.64
CA PHE A 68 -11.80 12.64 -16.33
C PHE A 68 -11.61 11.70 -17.52
N SER A 69 -10.37 11.29 -17.73
CA SER A 69 -9.99 10.12 -18.52
C SER A 69 -9.20 9.14 -17.65
N SER A 70 -8.99 7.92 -18.14
CA SER A 70 -8.15 6.94 -17.44
C SER A 70 -7.16 6.25 -18.38
N LEU A 71 -6.00 5.91 -17.84
CA LEU A 71 -5.06 4.99 -18.44
C LEU A 71 -5.10 3.68 -17.67
N LYS A 72 -5.46 2.61 -18.37
CA LYS A 72 -5.40 1.26 -17.81
C LYS A 72 -3.96 0.86 -17.60
N LEU A 73 -3.59 0.65 -16.35
CA LEU A 73 -2.37 -0.08 -16.02
C LEU A 73 -2.69 -1.57 -16.18
N GLY A 74 -1.82 -2.32 -16.82
CA GLY A 74 -1.94 -3.77 -16.80
C GLY A 74 -1.65 -4.23 -15.38
N HIS A 75 -2.66 -4.64 -14.63
CA HIS A 75 -2.47 -5.17 -13.28
C HIS A 75 -2.00 -6.62 -13.40
N PRO A 76 -0.73 -6.95 -13.11
CA PRO A 76 -0.32 -8.34 -13.08
C PRO A 76 -1.23 -9.06 -12.07
N PRO A 77 -1.81 -10.21 -12.43
CA PRO A 77 -2.72 -10.90 -11.54
C PRO A 77 -1.97 -11.36 -10.30
N GLY A 78 -2.45 -10.91 -9.14
CA GLY A 78 -2.11 -11.51 -7.87
C GLY A 78 -0.79 -11.09 -7.23
N GLY A 79 -0.68 -11.43 -5.95
CA GLY A 79 0.49 -11.15 -5.13
C GLY A 79 0.54 -9.71 -4.62
N CYS A 80 1.62 -9.40 -3.93
CA CYS A 80 1.85 -8.08 -3.34
C CYS A 80 3.12 -7.45 -3.88
N LYS A 81 3.26 -6.14 -3.75
CA LYS A 81 4.52 -5.44 -4.04
C LYS A 81 5.49 -5.53 -2.88
N ASP A 82 6.75 -5.20 -3.12
CA ASP A 82 7.74 -5.09 -2.05
C ASP A 82 7.27 -4.13 -0.94
N PRO A 83 7.54 -4.43 0.34
CA PRO A 83 8.31 -5.57 0.85
C PRO A 83 7.51 -6.88 1.00
N PHE A 84 6.25 -6.91 0.57
CA PHE A 84 5.32 -8.03 0.74
C PHE A 84 5.27 -9.00 -0.45
N SER A 85 6.14 -8.84 -1.44
CA SER A 85 6.19 -9.67 -2.66
C SER A 85 6.37 -11.16 -2.43
N ARG A 86 6.84 -11.54 -1.23
CA ARG A 86 6.98 -12.93 -0.82
C ARG A 86 5.85 -13.42 0.08
N THR A 87 4.87 -12.59 0.47
CA THR A 87 3.78 -12.95 1.38
C THR A 87 2.55 -13.49 0.63
N ILE A 88 1.73 -14.29 1.32
CA ILE A 88 0.39 -14.63 0.87
C ILE A 88 -0.49 -13.39 1.08
N GLY A 89 -0.95 -12.84 -0.02
CA GLY A 89 -1.83 -11.68 -0.06
C GLY A 89 -2.01 -11.22 -1.50
N GLU A 90 -2.89 -10.26 -1.67
CA GLU A 90 -3.13 -9.57 -2.93
C GLU A 90 -3.10 -8.06 -2.71
N GLN A 91 -2.65 -7.37 -3.74
CA GLN A 91 -2.58 -5.93 -3.81
C GLN A 91 -3.12 -5.49 -5.16
N GLU A 92 -4.06 -4.56 -5.14
CA GLU A 92 -4.71 -4.04 -6.34
C GLU A 92 -4.42 -2.56 -6.49
N GLU A 93 -4.11 -2.16 -7.71
CA GLU A 93 -3.97 -0.76 -8.08
C GLU A 93 -5.13 -0.36 -8.97
N SER A 94 -5.52 0.91 -8.92
CA SER A 94 -6.50 1.41 -9.88
C SER A 94 -5.85 1.69 -11.24
N ASP A 95 -6.67 2.08 -12.21
CA ASP A 95 -6.20 2.87 -13.35
C ASP A 95 -5.57 4.19 -12.85
N LEU A 96 -4.76 4.82 -13.69
CA LEU A 96 -4.38 6.22 -13.49
C LEU A 96 -5.49 7.11 -14.04
N PHE A 97 -6.00 8.02 -13.23
CA PHE A 97 -7.04 8.96 -13.63
C PHE A 97 -6.46 10.35 -13.89
N PHE A 98 -6.85 10.95 -15.00
CA PHE A 98 -6.39 12.27 -15.44
C PHE A 98 -7.57 13.23 -15.53
N GLY A 99 -7.49 14.38 -14.87
CA GLY A 99 -8.49 15.45 -14.89
C GLY A 99 -8.02 16.65 -15.71
N GLU A 100 -8.72 16.96 -16.80
CA GLU A 100 -8.39 18.09 -17.69
C GLU A 100 -9.60 19.01 -17.98
N PRO A 101 -9.44 20.34 -17.94
CA PRO A 101 -8.29 21.03 -17.36
C PRO A 101 -8.22 20.78 -15.84
N ALA A 102 -7.01 20.81 -15.28
CA ALA A 102 -6.82 20.70 -13.84
C ALA A 102 -7.52 21.85 -13.10
N PRO A 103 -8.03 21.62 -11.87
CA PRO A 103 -8.49 22.68 -10.99
C PRO A 103 -7.46 23.81 -10.83
N THR A 104 -7.92 25.05 -10.88
CA THR A 104 -7.08 26.20 -10.51
C THR A 104 -6.65 26.11 -9.04
N GLN A 105 -5.59 26.83 -8.64
CA GLN A 105 -5.10 26.79 -7.25
C GLN A 105 -6.19 27.12 -6.21
N GLY A 106 -7.07 28.08 -6.52
CA GLY A 106 -8.20 28.43 -5.65
C GLY A 106 -9.24 27.31 -5.54
N GLN A 107 -9.58 26.66 -6.66
CA GLN A 107 -10.48 25.50 -6.66
C GLN A 107 -9.85 24.31 -5.95
N TRP A 108 -8.55 24.08 -6.17
CA TRP A 108 -7.79 23.01 -5.53
C TRP A 108 -7.81 23.14 -4.01
N LEU A 109 -7.53 24.34 -3.48
CA LEU A 109 -7.60 24.58 -2.04
C LEU A 109 -8.97 24.23 -1.46
N GLN A 110 -10.07 24.56 -2.15
CA GLN A 110 -11.42 24.17 -1.71
C GLN A 110 -11.63 22.65 -1.72
N ILE A 111 -11.15 21.99 -2.78
CA ILE A 111 -11.23 20.52 -2.94
C ILE A 111 -10.50 19.82 -1.78
N VAL A 112 -9.22 20.11 -1.56
CA VAL A 112 -8.43 19.43 -0.51
C VAL A 112 -8.91 19.79 0.89
N SER A 113 -9.43 21.01 1.09
CA SER A 113 -10.04 21.38 2.37
C SER A 113 -11.30 20.58 2.69
N GLU A 114 -12.13 20.27 1.68
CA GLU A 114 -13.33 19.45 1.85
C GLU A 114 -13.01 17.95 1.98
N LEU A 115 -11.97 17.46 1.30
CA LEU A 115 -11.53 16.06 1.39
C LEU A 115 -10.77 15.74 2.67
N ALA A 116 -10.04 16.69 3.26
CA ALA A 116 -9.25 16.47 4.47
C ALA A 116 -10.01 15.77 5.63
N PRO A 117 -11.22 16.21 6.04
CA PRO A 117 -11.98 15.51 7.08
C PRO A 117 -12.46 14.11 6.64
N VAL A 118 -12.72 13.90 5.34
CA VAL A 118 -13.12 12.60 4.78
C VAL A 118 -11.96 11.60 4.90
N PHE A 119 -10.77 12.01 4.45
CA PHE A 119 -9.56 11.18 4.56
C PHE A 119 -9.22 10.86 6.02
N LYS A 120 -9.27 11.87 6.90
CA LYS A 120 -9.03 11.66 8.33
C LYS A 120 -10.03 10.67 8.94
N ALA A 121 -11.31 10.74 8.59
CA ALA A 121 -12.33 9.82 9.08
C ALA A 121 -12.11 8.38 8.57
N ALA A 122 -11.56 8.23 7.36
CA ALA A 122 -11.17 6.94 6.79
C ALA A 122 -9.80 6.42 7.29
N GLY A 123 -9.16 7.12 8.23
CA GLY A 123 -7.89 6.74 8.84
C GLY A 123 -6.65 7.09 8.02
N PHE A 124 -6.80 7.91 6.97
CA PHE A 124 -5.68 8.38 6.17
C PHE A 124 -4.96 9.56 6.82
N ARG A 125 -3.68 9.67 6.48
CA ARG A 125 -2.80 10.81 6.78
C ARG A 125 -2.06 11.23 5.52
N LEU A 126 -1.57 12.47 5.53
CA LEU A 126 -0.80 13.02 4.41
C LEU A 126 0.44 12.16 4.10
N ASN A 127 0.67 12.00 2.80
CA ASN A 127 1.83 11.37 2.16
C ASN A 127 2.35 12.27 1.02
N ASN A 128 2.40 13.58 1.28
CA ASN A 128 2.66 14.60 0.27
C ASN A 128 4.08 15.19 0.31
N SER A 129 4.94 14.70 1.20
CA SER A 129 6.34 15.11 1.34
C SER A 129 7.28 13.90 1.24
N ALA A 130 8.56 14.15 1.00
CA ALA A 130 9.57 13.10 1.03
C ALA A 130 9.74 12.52 2.45
N GLY A 131 10.23 11.27 2.53
CA GLY A 131 10.42 10.58 3.81
C GLY A 131 11.35 11.36 4.75
N GLY A 132 10.81 11.78 5.90
CA GLY A 132 11.54 12.57 6.91
C GLY A 132 11.28 14.07 6.87
N ASP A 133 10.67 14.58 5.79
CA ASP A 133 10.30 15.99 5.67
C ASP A 133 8.90 16.27 6.26
N PRO A 134 8.66 17.48 6.79
CA PRO A 134 7.33 17.86 7.26
C PRO A 134 6.30 17.83 6.12
N PRO A 135 5.02 17.54 6.40
CA PRO A 135 3.96 17.58 5.40
C PRO A 135 3.89 18.94 4.70
N LEU A 136 3.58 18.93 3.40
CA LEU A 136 3.41 20.17 2.66
C LEU A 136 2.18 20.96 3.15
N PRO A 137 2.19 22.30 3.03
CA PRO A 137 1.05 23.12 3.41
C PRO A 137 -0.24 22.73 2.67
N LEU A 138 -1.39 22.96 3.31
CA LEU A 138 -2.70 22.77 2.68
C LEU A 138 -2.81 23.61 1.39
N GLY A 139 -3.31 22.99 0.31
CA GLY A 139 -3.41 23.61 -1.01
C GLY A 139 -2.14 23.51 -1.85
N SER A 140 -1.09 22.84 -1.36
CA SER A 140 -0.01 22.35 -2.22
C SER A 140 -0.56 21.39 -3.27
N SER A 141 0.07 21.32 -4.43
CA SER A 141 -0.43 20.50 -5.54
C SER A 141 -0.50 19.02 -5.19
N ASN A 142 0.43 18.52 -4.39
CA ASN A 142 0.38 17.15 -3.86
C ASN A 142 -0.46 17.08 -2.58
N ASP A 143 -1.56 16.33 -2.64
CA ASP A 143 -2.42 15.96 -1.50
C ASP A 143 -2.56 14.43 -1.39
N SER A 144 -1.51 13.69 -1.77
CA SER A 144 -1.49 12.23 -1.67
C SER A 144 -1.59 11.78 -0.21
N GLN A 145 -2.23 10.64 0.01
CA GLN A 145 -2.59 10.10 1.32
C GLN A 145 -2.08 8.66 1.49
N ILE A 146 -1.86 8.27 2.74
CA ILE A 146 -1.50 6.91 3.15
C ILE A 146 -2.22 6.52 4.43
N ARG A 147 -2.52 5.23 4.56
CA ARG A 147 -3.06 4.61 5.78
C ARG A 147 -2.09 3.57 6.33
N ASP A 148 -2.21 3.23 7.61
CA ASP A 148 -1.27 2.34 8.30
C ASP A 148 -1.23 0.90 7.76
N ASP A 149 -2.27 0.47 7.06
CA ASP A 149 -2.31 -0.81 6.35
C ASP A 149 -1.61 -0.77 4.97
N GLY A 150 -1.02 0.36 4.61
CA GLY A 150 -0.30 0.52 3.34
C GLY A 150 -1.20 0.88 2.16
N THR A 151 -2.50 1.11 2.38
CA THR A 151 -3.36 1.70 1.35
C THR A 151 -2.88 3.11 1.01
N LEU A 152 -2.77 3.41 -0.28
CA LEU A 152 -2.35 4.70 -0.82
C LEU A 152 -3.44 5.32 -1.69
N ILE A 153 -3.49 6.65 -1.62
CA ILE A 153 -4.19 7.49 -2.59
C ILE A 153 -3.14 8.45 -3.13
N ASP A 154 -2.71 8.26 -4.37
CA ASP A 154 -1.94 9.29 -5.05
C ASP A 154 -2.92 10.34 -5.57
N LEU A 155 -2.76 11.60 -5.21
CA LEU A 155 -3.68 12.67 -5.55
C LEU A 155 -2.89 13.98 -5.72
N VAL A 156 -2.60 14.32 -6.98
CA VAL A 156 -1.72 15.43 -7.34
C VAL A 156 -2.42 16.32 -8.36
N ASN A 157 -2.63 17.57 -8.00
CA ASN A 157 -3.15 18.57 -8.93
C ASN A 157 -2.12 18.92 -10.01
N GLY A 158 -2.61 19.28 -11.17
CA GLY A 158 -1.78 19.69 -12.29
C GLY A 158 -1.22 21.10 -12.14
N GLU A 159 0.09 21.25 -12.40
CA GLU A 159 0.75 22.55 -12.54
C GLU A 159 1.15 22.81 -13.99
N ASN A 160 1.18 24.09 -14.39
CA ASN A 160 1.67 24.55 -15.69
C ASN A 160 1.02 23.84 -16.90
N GLY A 161 -0.28 23.58 -16.83
CA GLY A 161 -1.04 22.92 -17.90
C GLY A 161 -1.01 21.39 -17.86
N SER A 162 -0.35 20.79 -16.86
CA SER A 162 -0.46 19.35 -16.60
C SER A 162 -1.86 18.98 -16.10
N PRO A 163 -2.34 17.75 -16.33
CA PRO A 163 -3.57 17.25 -15.74
C PRO A 163 -3.47 17.08 -14.22
N LEU A 164 -4.61 17.10 -13.54
CA LEU A 164 -4.73 16.48 -12.22
C LEU A 164 -4.58 14.97 -12.38
N ASN A 165 -3.77 14.34 -11.55
CA ASN A 165 -3.51 12.90 -11.58
C ASN A 165 -3.89 12.28 -10.25
N TYR A 166 -4.60 11.16 -10.29
CA TYR A 166 -4.80 10.39 -9.07
C TYR A 166 -4.97 8.90 -9.34
N SER A 167 -4.64 8.09 -8.34
CA SER A 167 -4.75 6.63 -8.37
C SER A 167 -4.84 6.07 -6.95
N PHE A 168 -5.16 4.78 -6.86
CA PHE A 168 -5.26 4.04 -5.61
C PHE A 168 -4.38 2.81 -5.64
N ASP A 169 -3.86 2.45 -4.46
CA ASP A 169 -3.23 1.17 -4.20
C ASP A 169 -3.82 0.64 -2.89
N THR A 170 -4.34 -0.59 -2.89
CA THR A 170 -4.93 -1.17 -1.68
C THR A 170 -3.88 -1.41 -0.59
N GLY A 171 -2.61 -1.56 -0.96
CA GLY A 171 -1.61 -2.26 -0.16
C GLY A 171 -1.85 -3.77 -0.20
N CYS A 172 -0.96 -4.53 0.45
CA CYS A 172 -1.08 -5.98 0.54
C CYS A 172 -2.12 -6.41 1.59
N HIS A 173 -3.18 -7.10 1.18
CA HIS A 173 -4.25 -7.60 2.05
C HIS A 173 -4.56 -9.07 1.75
N LEU A 174 -5.22 -9.76 2.70
CA LEU A 174 -5.79 -11.08 2.42
C LEU A 174 -7.19 -10.93 1.82
N PRO A 175 -7.48 -11.60 0.69
CA PRO A 175 -8.85 -11.92 0.32
C PRO A 175 -9.56 -12.68 1.45
N ALA A 176 -10.81 -12.33 1.74
CA ALA A 176 -11.56 -12.91 2.86
C ALA A 176 -11.66 -14.44 2.77
N ALA A 177 -11.81 -14.99 1.54
CA ALA A 177 -11.86 -16.43 1.29
C ALA A 177 -10.59 -17.15 1.78
N TRP A 178 -9.42 -16.50 1.71
CA TRP A 178 -8.15 -17.09 2.12
C TRP A 178 -7.97 -17.13 3.64
N ARG A 179 -8.87 -16.49 4.40
CA ARG A 179 -8.95 -16.66 5.85
C ARG A 179 -9.68 -17.93 6.30
N THR A 180 -10.18 -18.75 5.39
CA THR A 180 -10.85 -20.00 5.78
C THR A 180 -10.51 -21.17 4.85
N ALA A 181 -9.69 -20.91 3.84
CA ALA A 181 -9.23 -21.89 2.87
C ALA A 181 -7.82 -21.52 2.39
N PRO A 182 -7.02 -22.50 1.96
CA PRO A 182 -5.71 -22.21 1.39
C PRO A 182 -5.85 -21.36 0.10
N PRO A 183 -4.89 -20.45 -0.17
CA PRO A 183 -4.87 -19.74 -1.44
C PRO A 183 -4.64 -20.71 -2.62
N PRO A 184 -5.03 -20.29 -3.85
CA PRO A 184 -4.69 -21.00 -5.09
C PRO A 184 -3.19 -21.31 -5.18
N LEU A 185 -2.83 -22.44 -5.81
CA LEU A 185 -1.44 -22.92 -5.86
C LEU A 185 -0.48 -21.94 -6.54
N ASP A 186 -0.95 -21.29 -7.61
CA ASP A 186 -0.25 -20.27 -8.39
C ASP A 186 -0.07 -18.95 -7.64
N MET A 187 -0.79 -18.77 -6.53
CA MET A 187 -0.76 -17.57 -5.68
C MET A 187 0.05 -17.80 -4.39
N ARG A 188 0.71 -18.96 -4.27
CA ARG A 188 1.58 -19.27 -3.13
C ARG A 188 3.02 -18.80 -3.40
N PRO A 189 3.76 -18.39 -2.35
CA PRO A 189 5.16 -18.06 -2.48
C PRO A 189 5.95 -19.20 -3.14
N PRO A 190 6.70 -18.93 -4.22
CA PRO A 190 7.37 -19.98 -4.99
C PRO A 190 8.49 -20.66 -4.21
N ASN A 191 8.99 -20.01 -3.14
CA ASN A 191 10.03 -20.57 -2.30
C ASN A 191 9.54 -21.59 -1.28
N ASP A 192 8.25 -21.54 -0.95
CA ASP A 192 7.63 -22.37 0.07
C ASP A 192 6.19 -22.69 -0.36
N PRO A 193 5.98 -23.58 -1.36
CA PRO A 193 4.65 -23.84 -1.94
C PRO A 193 3.66 -24.50 -0.96
N ASP A 194 4.20 -25.06 0.12
CA ASP A 194 3.43 -25.66 1.21
C ASP A 194 3.16 -24.63 2.34
N VAL A 195 3.61 -23.38 2.19
CA VAL A 195 3.29 -22.33 3.13
C VAL A 195 1.79 -22.03 3.05
N HIS A 196 1.10 -22.31 4.16
CA HIS A 196 -0.29 -22.00 4.34
C HIS A 196 -0.40 -21.01 5.49
N TYR A 197 -1.05 -19.88 5.23
CA TYR A 197 -1.51 -19.02 6.31
C TYR A 197 -2.54 -19.85 7.11
N PRO A 198 -2.70 -19.69 8.45
CA PRO A 198 -1.95 -18.82 9.35
C PRO A 198 -1.23 -19.23 10.61
N TYR A 199 -1.66 -20.12 11.48
CA TYR A 199 -2.67 -19.82 12.52
C TYR A 199 -4.16 -20.10 12.25
N LEU A 200 -4.56 -20.82 11.22
CA LEU A 200 -6.00 -21.12 10.94
C LEU A 200 -6.17 -22.62 10.95
N TYR A 201 -5.11 -23.41 10.80
CA TYR A 201 -5.17 -24.85 11.05
C TYR A 201 -3.90 -25.37 11.75
N GLY A 202 -3.72 -24.98 13.01
CA GLY A 202 -2.89 -25.71 13.99
C GLY A 202 -1.36 -25.66 13.81
N SER A 203 -0.68 -26.28 14.78
CA SER A 203 0.76 -26.49 14.74
C SER A 203 1.12 -27.57 13.69
N PRO A 204 2.21 -27.44 12.93
CA PRO A 204 3.23 -26.38 12.96
C PRO A 204 3.09 -25.43 11.75
N GLY A 205 2.15 -24.50 11.76
CA GLY A 205 2.02 -23.51 10.70
C GLY A 205 3.17 -22.49 10.70
N GLY A 206 3.90 -22.38 9.59
CA GLY A 206 4.98 -21.41 9.41
C GLY A 206 5.84 -21.72 8.19
N ARG A 207 6.67 -20.76 7.77
CA ARG A 207 7.64 -21.01 6.70
C ARG A 207 8.67 -22.04 7.13
N THR A 208 9.06 -22.89 6.20
CA THR A 208 10.14 -23.87 6.38
C THR A 208 11.45 -23.43 5.73
N ARG A 209 11.41 -22.37 4.91
CA ARG A 209 12.52 -21.90 4.08
C ARG A 209 12.71 -20.38 4.15
N ASP A 210 13.95 -19.94 3.98
CA ASP A 210 14.28 -18.52 3.75
C ASP A 210 13.85 -18.07 2.34
N ALA A 211 13.87 -16.75 2.08
CA ALA A 211 13.73 -16.25 0.71
C ALA A 211 15.01 -16.55 -0.10
N TYR A 212 14.81 -16.95 -1.36
CA TYR A 212 15.86 -17.02 -2.38
C TYR A 212 15.64 -15.95 -3.46
#